data_AF-A0A3D8YSX1-F1
#
_entry.id   AF-A0A3D8YSX1-F1
#
_cell.length_a   1.000
_cell.length_b   1.000
_cell.length_c   1.000
_cell.angle_alpha   90.00
_cell.angle_beta   90.00
_cell.angle_gamma   90.00
#
_symmetry.space_group_name_H-M   'P 1'
#
loop_
_entity.id
_entity.type
_entity.pdbx_description
1 polymer ?
#
loop_
_entity_poly.entity_id
_entity_poly.type
_entity_poly.pdbx_seq_one_letter_code
_entity_poly.pdbx_strand_id
1 'polypeptide(L)'
;MALENKNNGAGVHYFADVNNNPFFVKDNKNYINIVSSKQLNSLQDVSVLDIFLSKDSIIEPHYHPNGSELTYCISGSATISMMNIDTKEFQHYRTTPGQVVNVPQGWWHYILANEDNTHFQGIFNVGVPEVVFGSDLLTRTPADVFPYAYGIDQNLWKSVISNVVPTTVIGPSSKK
;
A
#
# COMPACT_ATOMS: atom_id res chain seq x y z
N MET A 1 -23.72 18.81 11.52
CA MET A 1 -24.85 17.98 11.05
C MET A 1 -24.22 16.89 10.17
N ALA A 2 -23.88 15.74 10.74
CA ALA A 2 -23.31 14.64 9.96
C ALA A 2 -24.47 13.92 9.27
N LEU A 3 -24.47 13.90 7.94
CA LEU A 3 -25.42 13.13 7.16
C LEU A 3 -24.97 11.66 7.22
N GLU A 4 -25.53 10.90 8.16
CA GLU A 4 -25.49 9.43 8.09
C GLU A 4 -26.31 9.00 6.88
N ASN A 5 -25.64 8.77 5.75
CA ASN A 5 -26.30 8.21 4.57
C ASN A 5 -26.21 6.69 4.61
N LYS A 6 -27.18 6.06 5.28
CA LYS A 6 -27.43 4.61 5.16
C LYS A 6 -28.03 4.32 3.77
N ASN A 7 -27.19 4.24 2.74
CA ASN A 7 -27.67 3.99 1.38
C ASN A 7 -27.54 2.51 0.98
N ASN A 8 -28.60 1.75 1.27
CA ASN A 8 -28.91 0.43 0.69
C ASN A 8 -29.76 0.55 -0.59
N GLY A 9 -29.51 1.55 -1.45
CA GLY A 9 -30.35 1.85 -2.64
C GLY A 9 -29.56 2.03 -3.94
N ALA A 10 -30.18 1.63 -5.06
CA ALA A 10 -29.67 1.66 -6.44
C ALA A 10 -29.41 3.07 -7.05
N GLY A 11 -29.21 4.09 -6.21
CA GLY A 11 -28.95 5.47 -6.63
C GLY A 11 -27.45 5.79 -6.73
N VAL A 12 -27.15 6.98 -7.25
CA VAL A 12 -25.77 7.50 -7.30
C VAL A 12 -25.32 7.95 -5.90
N HIS A 13 -24.09 7.62 -5.49
CA HIS A 13 -23.54 7.90 -4.17
C HIS A 13 -22.41 8.94 -4.28
N TYR A 14 -22.60 10.11 -3.67
CA TYR A 14 -21.70 11.26 -3.75
C TYR A 14 -20.92 11.55 -2.46
N PHE A 15 -21.20 10.82 -1.39
CA PHE A 15 -20.59 11.03 -0.08
C PHE A 15 -20.15 9.69 0.52
N ALA A 16 -18.94 9.68 1.07
CA ALA A 16 -18.41 8.60 1.87
C ALA A 16 -17.55 9.20 2.98
N ASP A 17 -17.67 8.67 4.19
CA ASP A 17 -16.73 8.95 5.27
C ASP A 17 -15.60 7.91 5.20
N VAL A 18 -14.41 8.35 4.82
CA VAL A 18 -13.23 7.47 4.67
C VAL A 18 -12.89 6.76 5.98
N ASN A 19 -13.16 7.36 7.13
CA ASN A 19 -12.88 6.77 8.44
C ASN A 19 -13.71 5.51 8.73
N ASN A 20 -14.80 5.30 8.01
CA ASN A 20 -15.67 4.12 8.14
C ASN A 20 -15.31 3.01 7.13
N ASN A 21 -14.22 3.16 6.37
CA ASN A 21 -13.82 2.22 5.32
C ASN A 21 -12.36 1.79 5.50
N PRO A 22 -12.04 0.99 6.54
CA PRO A 22 -10.69 0.48 6.74
C PRO A 22 -10.29 -0.46 5.59
N PHE A 23 -9.13 -0.21 5.02
CA PHE A 23 -8.45 -1.17 4.13
C PHE A 23 -7.60 -2.13 4.96
N PHE A 24 -6.80 -1.60 5.88
CA PHE A 24 -5.95 -2.38 6.76
C PHE A 24 -5.70 -1.65 8.09
N VAL A 25 -5.72 -2.40 9.20
CA VAL A 25 -5.47 -1.85 10.54
C VAL A 25 -4.46 -2.75 11.24
N LYS A 26 -3.26 -2.22 11.51
CA LYS A 26 -2.26 -2.88 12.37
C LYS A 26 -2.51 -2.55 13.84
N ASP A 27 -2.71 -1.27 14.12
CA ASP A 27 -3.03 -0.71 15.44
C ASP A 27 -3.66 0.69 15.28
N ASN A 28 -3.87 1.41 16.38
CA ASN A 28 -4.51 2.73 16.38
C ASN A 28 -3.64 3.88 15.84
N LYS A 29 -2.38 3.63 15.49
CA LYS A 29 -1.45 4.61 14.89
C LYS A 29 -0.96 4.19 13.51
N ASN A 30 -1.26 2.96 13.09
CA ASN A 30 -0.78 2.34 11.87
C ASN A 30 -1.96 1.71 11.14
N TYR A 31 -2.59 2.46 10.26
CA TYR A 31 -3.77 2.01 9.54
C TYR A 31 -3.92 2.74 8.20
N ILE A 32 -4.69 2.12 7.31
CA ILE A 32 -5.01 2.60 5.97
C ILE A 32 -6.52 2.50 5.82
N ASN A 33 -7.16 3.60 5.44
CA ASN A 33 -8.55 3.64 5.01
C ASN A 33 -8.61 3.78 3.48
N ILE A 34 -9.74 3.44 2.87
CA ILE A 34 -9.94 3.52 1.43
C ILE A 34 -11.32 4.10 1.09
N VAL A 35 -11.36 4.97 0.08
CA VAL A 35 -12.58 5.28 -0.66
C VAL A 35 -12.33 4.99 -2.13
N SER A 36 -13.27 4.27 -2.73
CA SER A 36 -13.21 3.79 -4.11
C SER A 36 -14.55 3.96 -4.80
N SER A 37 -14.65 3.57 -6.06
CA SER A 37 -15.93 3.54 -6.77
C SER A 37 -16.96 2.58 -6.13
N LYS A 38 -16.54 1.70 -5.21
CA LYS A 38 -17.45 0.87 -4.39
C LYS A 38 -18.30 1.69 -3.43
N GLN A 39 -17.77 2.79 -2.90
CA GLN A 39 -18.49 3.71 -2.01
C GLN A 39 -19.09 4.88 -2.78
N LEU A 40 -18.37 5.37 -3.79
CA LEU A 40 -18.76 6.52 -4.59
C LEU A 40 -18.94 6.08 -6.05
N ASN A 41 -20.10 5.51 -6.38
CA ASN A 41 -20.30 4.89 -7.70
C ASN A 41 -20.28 5.87 -8.90
N SER A 42 -20.31 7.19 -8.67
CA SER A 42 -20.04 8.20 -9.70
C SER A 42 -18.55 8.58 -9.84
N LEU A 43 -17.68 8.11 -8.95
CA LEU A 43 -16.24 8.36 -9.01
C LEU A 43 -15.64 7.49 -10.11
N GLN A 44 -15.27 8.11 -11.23
CA GLN A 44 -14.68 7.42 -12.39
C GLN A 44 -13.16 7.44 -12.28
N ASP A 45 -12.56 6.26 -12.44
CA ASP A 45 -11.11 6.07 -12.57
C ASP A 45 -10.26 6.78 -11.51
N VAL A 46 -10.81 6.91 -10.29
CA VAL A 46 -10.11 7.46 -9.14
C VAL A 46 -10.47 6.69 -7.87
N SER A 47 -9.48 6.51 -7.00
CA SER A 47 -9.67 6.07 -5.63
C SER A 47 -8.60 6.69 -4.73
N VAL A 48 -8.86 6.71 -3.43
CA VAL A 48 -7.98 7.32 -2.43
C VAL A 48 -7.77 6.37 -1.26
N LEU A 49 -6.51 6.19 -0.88
CA LEU A 49 -6.09 5.67 0.40
C LEU A 49 -5.75 6.82 1.34
N ASP A 50 -6.17 6.71 2.59
CA ASP A 50 -5.86 7.65 3.67
C ASP A 50 -5.02 6.91 4.72
N ILE A 51 -3.74 7.28 4.85
CA ILE A 51 -2.70 6.41 5.41
C ILE A 51 -2.01 7.06 6.59
N PHE A 52 -1.96 6.35 7.72
CA PHE A 52 -1.34 6.80 8.97
C PHE A 52 -0.28 5.81 9.40
N LEU A 53 0.93 6.30 9.68
CA LEU A 53 2.08 5.50 10.09
C LEU A 53 2.84 6.15 11.25
N SER A 54 3.33 5.29 12.14
CA SER A 54 4.35 5.62 13.15
C SER A 54 5.75 5.49 12.54
N LYS A 55 6.73 6.12 13.20
CA LYS A 55 8.13 6.07 12.77
C LYS A 55 8.59 4.61 12.55
N ASP A 56 9.40 4.41 11.52
CA ASP A 56 9.98 3.12 11.13
C ASP A 56 8.95 2.06 10.69
N SER A 57 7.67 2.42 10.57
CA SER A 57 6.66 1.56 9.94
C SER A 57 6.81 1.61 8.42
N ILE A 58 6.61 0.46 7.79
CA ILE A 58 6.78 0.28 6.34
C ILE A 58 5.48 -0.23 5.73
N ILE A 59 4.99 0.39 4.66
CA ILE A 59 4.10 -0.32 3.73
C ILE A 59 4.99 -1.24 2.92
N GLU A 60 4.75 -2.54 3.05
CA GLU A 60 5.65 -3.57 2.52
C GLU A 60 5.90 -3.40 1.01
N PRO A 61 7.00 -3.94 0.47
CA PRO A 61 7.22 -3.95 -0.97
C PRO A 61 6.02 -4.53 -1.74
N HIS A 62 5.50 -3.80 -2.72
CA HIS A 62 4.32 -4.17 -3.50
C HIS A 62 4.30 -3.49 -4.87
N TYR A 63 3.32 -3.85 -5.69
CA TYR A 63 2.98 -3.13 -6.91
C TYR A 63 1.46 -3.15 -7.17
N HIS A 64 1.00 -2.18 -7.97
CA HIS A 64 -0.38 -2.07 -8.42
C HIS A 64 -0.48 -2.47 -9.90
N PRO A 65 -1.08 -3.62 -10.25
CA PRO A 65 -1.10 -4.10 -11.64
C PRO A 65 -1.99 -3.26 -12.54
N ASN A 66 -2.98 -2.54 -11.99
CA ASN A 66 -4.04 -1.90 -12.76
C ASN A 66 -4.01 -0.37 -12.76
N GLY A 67 -3.18 0.29 -11.93
CA GLY A 67 -3.13 1.74 -11.85
C GLY A 67 -1.82 2.29 -11.29
N SER A 68 -1.58 3.57 -11.53
CA SER A 68 -0.49 4.34 -10.91
C SER A 68 -0.96 4.90 -9.57
N GLU A 69 -0.03 5.10 -8.63
CA GLU A 69 -0.27 5.72 -7.33
C GLU A 69 0.45 7.06 -7.23
N LEU A 70 -0.31 8.14 -7.08
CA LEU A 70 0.21 9.44 -6.68
C LEU A 70 0.15 9.55 -5.16
N THR A 71 1.30 9.61 -4.51
CA THR A 71 1.39 9.87 -3.08
C THR A 71 1.42 11.36 -2.80
N TYR A 72 0.73 11.83 -1.76
CA TYR A 72 0.75 13.21 -1.28
C TYR A 72 0.94 13.24 0.24
N CYS A 73 2.02 13.87 0.71
CA CYS A 73 2.30 13.97 2.15
C CYS A 73 1.50 15.11 2.79
N ILE A 74 0.68 14.78 3.80
CA ILE A 74 -0.12 15.74 4.56
C ILE A 74 0.66 16.23 5.79
N SER A 75 1.17 15.29 6.59
CA SER A 75 1.98 15.58 7.78
C SER A 75 3.07 14.54 8.00
N GLY A 76 4.10 14.89 8.78
CA GLY A 76 5.26 14.03 9.04
C GLY A 76 6.17 13.92 7.82
N SER A 77 6.76 12.74 7.62
CA SER A 77 7.66 12.49 6.50
C SER A 77 7.72 11.01 6.17
N ALA A 78 7.72 10.66 4.89
CA ALA A 78 7.91 9.29 4.41
C ALA A 78 8.98 9.24 3.32
N THR A 79 9.59 8.08 3.11
CA THR A 79 10.48 7.80 1.99
C THR A 79 9.80 6.80 1.08
N ILE A 80 9.40 7.24 -0.11
CA ILE A 80 8.84 6.40 -1.16
C ILE A 80 9.99 5.90 -2.01
N SER A 81 10.16 4.58 -2.07
CA SER A 81 11.25 3.95 -2.80
C SER A 81 10.70 3.05 -3.89
N MET A 82 11.22 3.16 -5.12
CA MET A 82 10.72 2.38 -6.25
C MET A 82 11.85 1.89 -7.16
N MET A 83 11.67 0.71 -7.76
CA MET A 83 12.54 0.20 -8.81
C MET A 83 12.18 0.88 -10.12
N ASN A 84 13.11 1.63 -10.70
CA ASN A 84 12.94 2.14 -12.05
C ASN A 84 13.07 1.00 -13.06
N ILE A 85 12.02 0.75 -13.86
CA ILE A 85 12.00 -0.41 -14.76
C ILE A 85 12.96 -0.26 -15.96
N ASP A 86 13.29 0.97 -16.34
CA ASP A 86 14.17 1.27 -17.47
C ASP A 86 15.64 1.15 -17.06
N THR A 87 16.01 1.81 -15.96
CA THR A 87 17.41 1.83 -15.47
C THR A 87 17.75 0.63 -14.59
N LYS A 88 16.74 -0.04 -14.01
CA LYS A 88 16.89 -1.12 -13.02
C LYS A 88 17.57 -0.67 -11.72
N GLU A 89 17.49 0.63 -11.42
CA GLU A 89 18.01 1.22 -10.20
C GLU A 89 16.87 1.60 -9.26
N PHE A 90 17.12 1.44 -7.96
CA PHE A 90 16.21 1.97 -6.96
C PHE A 90 16.35 3.48 -6.85
N GLN A 91 15.20 4.15 -6.81
CA GLN A 91 15.08 5.58 -6.55
C GLN A 91 14.41 5.78 -5.21
N HIS A 92 14.87 6.77 -4.45
CA HIS A 92 14.42 7.05 -3.09
C HIS A 92 14.02 8.51 -2.96
N TYR A 93 12.75 8.74 -2.67
CA TYR A 93 12.17 10.08 -2.58
C TYR A 93 11.66 10.31 -1.17
N ARG A 94 12.42 11.10 -0.40
CA ARG A 94 11.96 11.59 0.91
C ARG A 94 10.97 12.73 0.69
N THR A 95 9.76 12.56 1.19
CA THR A 95 8.69 13.55 1.12
C THR A 95 8.44 14.18 2.49
N THR A 96 8.00 15.43 2.44
CA THR A 96 7.54 16.28 3.55
C THR A 96 6.23 16.95 3.13
N PRO A 97 5.50 17.64 4.03
CA PRO A 97 4.16 18.13 3.76
C PRO A 97 4.06 18.94 2.46
N GLY A 98 3.06 18.61 1.63
CA GLY A 98 2.80 19.26 0.34
C GLY A 98 3.60 18.68 -0.84
N GLN A 99 4.48 17.71 -0.62
CA GLN A 99 5.26 17.06 -1.67
C GLN A 99 4.58 15.78 -2.17
N VAL A 100 4.81 15.47 -3.45
CA VAL A 100 4.21 14.32 -4.14
C VAL A 100 5.26 13.43 -4.79
N VAL A 101 4.96 12.13 -4.87
CA VAL A 101 5.71 11.15 -5.66
C VAL A 101 4.71 10.31 -6.44
N ASN A 102 4.88 10.22 -7.76
CA ASN A 102 4.08 9.33 -8.61
C ASN A 102 4.81 8.01 -8.82
N VAL A 103 4.18 6.91 -8.42
CA VAL A 103 4.60 5.54 -8.71
C VAL A 103 3.82 5.06 -9.94
N PRO A 104 4.47 4.82 -11.09
CA PRO A 104 3.76 4.35 -12.27
C PRO A 104 3.17 2.94 -12.08
N GLN A 105 2.12 2.63 -12.84
CA GLN A 105 1.47 1.32 -12.86
C GLN A 105 2.48 0.18 -13.00
N GLY A 106 2.36 -0.83 -12.14
CA GLY A 106 3.21 -2.02 -12.14
C GLY A 106 4.61 -1.83 -11.55
N TRP A 107 4.98 -0.63 -11.09
CA TRP A 107 6.31 -0.40 -10.52
C TRP A 107 6.41 -0.93 -9.09
N TRP A 108 7.46 -1.71 -8.84
CA TRP A 108 7.74 -2.26 -7.52
C TRP A 108 8.23 -1.16 -6.57
N HIS A 109 7.55 -0.98 -5.44
CA HIS A 109 7.83 0.11 -4.52
C HIS A 109 7.46 -0.23 -3.07
N TYR A 110 7.93 0.59 -2.13
CA TYR A 110 7.58 0.54 -0.71
C TYR A 110 7.65 1.94 -0.09
N ILE A 111 7.01 2.11 1.07
CA ILE A 111 6.93 3.40 1.75
C ILE A 111 7.38 3.23 3.20
N LEU A 112 8.41 3.96 3.62
CA LEU A 112 8.93 3.95 4.99
C LEU A 112 8.61 5.28 5.68
N ALA A 113 7.93 5.24 6.83
CA ALA A 113 7.70 6.43 7.64
C ALA A 113 8.98 6.85 8.36
N ASN A 114 9.37 8.12 8.21
CA ASN A 114 10.56 8.68 8.84
C ASN A 114 10.29 9.24 10.25
N GLU A 115 9.03 9.51 10.57
CA GLU A 115 8.58 10.20 11.79
C GLU A 115 7.23 9.64 12.28
N ASP A 116 6.94 9.84 13.58
CA ASP A 116 5.63 9.51 14.14
C ASP A 116 4.54 10.43 13.62
N ASN A 117 3.30 9.92 13.55
CA ASN A 117 2.15 10.65 13.02
C ASN A 117 2.36 11.10 11.56
N THR A 118 3.05 10.27 10.78
CA THR A 118 3.16 10.47 9.32
C THR A 118 1.81 10.14 8.70
N HIS A 119 1.27 11.10 7.94
CA HIS A 119 -0.03 11.02 7.28
C HIS A 119 0.12 11.38 5.81
N PHE A 120 -0.32 10.50 4.93
CA PHE A 120 -0.30 10.73 3.49
C PHE A 120 -1.51 10.12 2.80
N GLN A 121 -1.77 10.59 1.58
CA GLN A 121 -2.76 10.01 0.69
C GLN A 121 -2.07 9.23 -0.42
N GLY A 122 -2.60 8.05 -0.73
CA GLY A 122 -2.33 7.34 -1.99
C GLY A 122 -3.52 7.58 -2.92
N ILE A 123 -3.29 8.18 -4.09
CA ILE A 123 -4.36 8.52 -5.04
C ILE A 123 -4.12 7.73 -6.31
N PHE A 124 -5.11 6.96 -6.74
CA PHE A 124 -4.99 6.08 -7.89
C PHE A 124 -5.77 6.62 -9.06
N ASN A 125 -5.28 6.39 -10.27
CA ASN A 125 -6.01 6.63 -11.51
C ASN A 125 -6.89 5.44 -11.94
N VAL A 126 -7.41 4.70 -10.96
CA VAL A 126 -8.39 3.62 -11.14
C VAL A 126 -9.45 3.64 -10.04
N GLY A 127 -10.66 3.24 -10.39
CA GLY A 127 -11.80 3.23 -9.46
C GLY A 127 -11.65 2.23 -8.31
N VAL A 128 -10.96 1.11 -8.53
CA VAL A 128 -10.63 0.12 -7.49
C VAL A 128 -9.18 -0.34 -7.72
N PRO A 129 -8.23 0.03 -6.85
CA PRO A 129 -6.84 -0.34 -7.01
C PRO A 129 -6.66 -1.80 -6.63
N GLU A 130 -5.94 -2.54 -7.46
CA GLU A 130 -5.46 -3.89 -7.14
C GLU A 130 -4.04 -3.79 -6.59
N VAL A 131 -3.62 -4.76 -5.79
CA VAL A 131 -2.29 -4.78 -5.18
C VAL A 131 -1.77 -6.21 -5.11
N VAL A 132 -0.48 -6.37 -5.37
CA VAL A 132 0.26 -7.61 -5.14
C VAL A 132 1.39 -7.34 -4.16
N PHE A 133 1.30 -7.98 -3.00
CA PHE A 133 2.24 -7.79 -1.89
C PHE A 133 3.45 -8.71 -2.00
N GLY A 134 4.61 -8.22 -1.57
CA GLY A 134 5.85 -8.98 -1.57
C GLY A 134 5.87 -10.14 -0.61
N SER A 135 5.25 -10.01 0.56
CA SER A 135 5.05 -11.15 1.46
C SER A 135 4.27 -12.28 0.79
N ASP A 136 3.27 -11.98 -0.05
CA ASP A 136 2.55 -12.99 -0.82
C ASP A 136 3.43 -13.61 -1.91
N LEU A 137 4.22 -12.82 -2.65
CA LEU A 137 5.17 -13.36 -3.63
C LEU A 137 6.18 -14.31 -2.96
N LEU A 138 6.74 -13.91 -1.81
CA LEU A 138 7.72 -14.72 -1.09
C LEU A 138 7.14 -16.04 -0.58
N THR A 139 5.89 -16.03 -0.12
CA THR A 139 5.29 -17.19 0.57
C THR A 139 4.43 -18.07 -0.34
N ARG A 140 3.90 -17.54 -1.45
CA ARG A 140 2.99 -18.26 -2.37
C ARG A 140 3.67 -18.72 -3.64
N THR A 141 4.78 -18.14 -4.05
CA THR A 141 5.61 -18.73 -5.10
C THR A 141 6.04 -20.13 -4.64
N PRO A 142 5.90 -21.19 -5.48
CA PRO A 142 6.29 -22.53 -5.09
C PRO A 142 7.70 -22.55 -4.50
N ALA A 143 7.85 -23.26 -3.38
CA ALA A 143 9.02 -23.13 -2.50
C ALA A 143 10.35 -23.56 -3.12
N ASP A 144 10.33 -24.14 -4.31
CA ASP A 144 11.47 -24.55 -5.12
C ASP A 144 11.85 -23.53 -6.22
N VAL A 145 10.94 -22.62 -6.63
CA VAL A 145 11.16 -21.71 -7.77
C VAL A 145 12.26 -20.69 -7.50
N PHE A 146 12.21 -19.96 -6.38
CA PHE A 146 13.27 -19.00 -6.01
C PHE A 146 14.63 -19.71 -5.82
N PRO A 147 14.72 -20.81 -5.05
CA PRO A 147 15.92 -21.64 -4.97
C PRO A 147 16.49 -22.06 -6.32
N TYR A 148 15.64 -22.60 -7.19
CA TYR A 148 16.04 -23.08 -8.50
C TYR A 148 16.52 -21.96 -9.42
N ALA A 149 15.80 -20.83 -9.47
CA ALA A 149 16.10 -19.71 -10.36
C ALA A 149 17.43 -19.01 -10.01
N TYR A 150 17.77 -18.95 -8.73
CA TYR A 150 18.91 -18.17 -8.23
C TYR A 150 20.04 -19.00 -7.63
N GLY A 151 19.95 -20.34 -7.65
CA GLY A 151 20.94 -21.23 -7.07
C GLY A 151 21.05 -21.14 -5.55
N ILE A 152 19.94 -20.83 -4.87
CA ILE A 152 19.87 -20.73 -3.40
C ILE A 152 19.54 -22.12 -2.83
N ASP A 153 20.12 -22.46 -1.67
CA ASP A 153 19.74 -23.69 -0.97
C ASP A 153 18.25 -23.66 -0.57
N GLN A 154 17.52 -24.71 -0.96
CA GLN A 154 16.07 -24.76 -0.76
C GLN A 154 15.67 -24.81 0.73
N ASN A 155 16.46 -25.45 1.59
CA ASN A 155 16.17 -25.53 3.01
C ASN A 155 16.44 -24.19 3.70
N LEU A 156 17.52 -23.52 3.30
CA LEU A 156 17.83 -22.15 3.72
C LEU A 156 16.72 -21.19 3.31
N TRP A 157 16.25 -21.26 2.05
CA TRP A 157 15.14 -20.43 1.57
C TRP A 157 13.88 -20.64 2.41
N LYS A 158 13.46 -21.89 2.60
CA LYS A 158 12.30 -22.24 3.45
C LYS A 158 12.45 -21.71 4.87
N SER A 159 13.65 -21.76 5.45
CA SER A 159 13.94 -21.21 6.78
C SER A 159 13.79 -19.69 6.80
N VAL A 160 14.37 -18.97 5.82
CA VAL A 160 14.32 -17.50 5.74
C VAL A 160 12.90 -16.98 5.62
N ILE A 161 12.06 -17.60 4.79
CA ILE A 161 10.68 -17.12 4.59
C ILE A 161 9.68 -17.66 5.62
N SER A 162 10.09 -18.56 6.52
CA SER A 162 9.17 -19.24 7.45
C SER A 162 8.39 -18.30 8.38
N ASN A 163 8.98 -17.15 8.71
CA ASN A 163 8.37 -16.13 9.58
C ASN A 163 7.74 -14.98 8.80
N VAL A 164 7.76 -15.01 7.47
CA VAL A 164 7.08 -13.99 6.65
C VAL A 164 5.59 -14.23 6.76
N VAL A 165 4.88 -13.22 7.29
CA VAL A 165 3.41 -13.24 7.34
C VAL A 165 2.88 -12.80 5.97
N PRO A 166 2.15 -13.65 5.22
CA PRO A 166 1.55 -13.25 3.95
C PRO A 166 0.59 -12.08 4.14
N THR A 167 0.53 -11.18 3.17
CA THR A 167 -0.28 -9.96 3.23
C THR A 167 0.01 -9.15 4.52
N THR A 168 1.29 -8.82 4.74
CA THR A 168 1.74 -8.03 5.90
C THR A 168 1.15 -6.62 5.89
N VAL A 169 1.02 -6.01 4.71
CA VAL A 169 0.60 -4.63 4.42
C VAL A 169 1.43 -3.58 5.15
N ILE A 170 1.32 -3.46 6.47
CA ILE A 170 2.14 -2.58 7.31
C ILE A 170 3.10 -3.41 8.18
N GLY A 171 4.38 -3.36 7.83
CA GLY A 171 5.47 -3.95 8.60
C GLY A 171 6.11 -2.96 9.60
N PRO A 172 7.04 -3.43 10.45
CA PRO A 172 7.30 -4.84 10.74
C PRO A 172 6.06 -5.52 11.34
N SER A 173 5.88 -6.81 11.05
CA SER A 173 4.79 -7.60 11.67
C SER A 173 4.98 -7.67 13.18
N SER A 174 3.88 -7.59 13.93
CA SER A 174 3.89 -7.76 15.39
C SER A 174 4.13 -9.21 15.82
N LYS A 175 3.99 -10.16 14.90
CA LYS A 175 4.31 -11.57 15.13
C LYS A 175 5.81 -11.78 14.87
N LYS A 176 6.57 -12.01 15.94
CA LYS A 176 7.88 -12.66 15.89
C LYS A 176 7.71 -14.14 16.19
#